data_AF-A0A9D5EZ97-F1
#
_entry.id   AF-A0A9D5EZ97-F1
#
_cell.length_a   1.000
_cell.length_b   1.000
_cell.length_c   1.000
_cell.angle_alpha   90.00
_cell.angle_beta   90.00
_cell.angle_gamma   90.00
#
_symmetry.space_group_name_H-M   'P 1'
#
loop_
_entity.id
_entity.type
_entity.pdbx_description
1 polymer ?
#
loop_
_entity_poly.entity_id
_entity_poly.type
_entity_poly.pdbx_seq_one_letter_code
_entity_poly.pdbx_strand_id
1 'polypeptide(L)' 'MDVSPAAMVGAVVAAQQANIAQEVQLAVMKKAMDMQGAGTLSLLQSVTGDLPLATTGNVGTQLNLLA' A
#
# COMPACT_ATOMS: atom_id res chain seq x y z
N MET A 1 28.33 30.07 -27.02
CA MET A 1 28.06 28.77 -26.37
C MET A 1 27.28 27.95 -27.39
N ASP A 2 27.98 27.19 -28.22
CA ASP A 2 27.36 26.29 -29.20
C ASP A 2 26.81 25.07 -28.46
N VAL A 3 25.53 25.11 -28.11
CA VAL A 3 24.82 23.92 -27.66
C VAL A 3 24.68 22.99 -28.87
N SER A 4 25.60 22.04 -29.00
CA SER A 4 25.52 21.04 -30.06
C SER A 4 24.21 20.23 -29.90
N PRO A 5 23.52 19.87 -31.00
CA PRO A 5 22.31 19.05 -30.93
C PRO A 5 22.47 17.76 -30.13
N ALA A 6 23.69 17.18 -30.12
CA ALA A 6 24.00 16.00 -29.32
C ALA A 6 24.01 16.30 -27.80
N ALA A 7 24.50 17.48 -27.40
CA ALA A 7 24.45 17.91 -26.00
C ALA A 7 23.01 18.17 -25.53
N MET A 8 22.16 18.70 -26.43
CA MET A 8 20.73 18.89 -26.14
C MET A 8 19.99 17.57 -25.96
N VAL A 9 20.23 16.59 -26.86
CA VAL A 9 19.64 15.24 -26.74
C VAL A 9 20.10 14.56 -25.45
N GLY A 10 21.39 14.67 -25.09
CA GLY A 10 21.90 14.14 -23.82
C GLY A 10 21.22 14.76 -22.60
N ALA A 11 21.00 16.07 -22.61
CA ALA A 11 20.29 16.78 -21.55
C ALA A 11 18.82 16.35 -21.44
N VAL A 12 18.12 16.16 -22.58
CA VAL A 12 16.73 15.68 -22.61
C VAL A 12 16.63 14.25 -22.08
N VAL A 13 17.54 13.36 -22.48
CA VAL A 13 17.58 11.98 -21.98
C VAL A 13 17.86 11.94 -20.47
N ALA A 14 18.79 12.76 -19.98
CA ALA A 14 19.07 12.87 -18.56
C ALA A 14 17.84 13.39 -17.77
N ALA A 15 17.15 14.39 -18.30
CA ALA A 15 15.91 14.89 -17.72
C ALA A 15 14.79 13.84 -17.73
N GLN A 16 14.63 13.09 -18.83
CA GLN A 16 13.65 12.00 -18.93
C GLN A 16 13.93 10.92 -17.86
N GLN A 17 15.18 10.50 -17.69
CA GLN A 17 15.56 9.51 -16.68
C GLN A 17 15.30 10.02 -15.25
N ALA A 18 15.59 11.30 -14.98
CA ALA A 18 15.30 11.90 -13.69
C ALA A 18 13.79 11.94 -13.38
N ASN A 19 12.94 12.15 -14.39
CA ASN A 19 11.49 12.09 -14.23
C ASN A 19 11.01 10.66 -13.96
N ILE A 20 11.51 9.67 -14.72
CA ILE A 20 11.18 8.26 -14.52
C ILE A 20 11.57 7.79 -13.11
N ALA A 21 12.75 8.17 -12.62
CA ALA A 21 13.20 7.79 -11.28
C ALA A 21 12.25 8.33 -10.19
N GLN A 22 11.73 9.55 -10.35
CA GLN A 22 10.76 10.14 -9.43
C GLN A 22 9.40 9.41 -9.50
N GLU A 23 8.92 9.09 -10.71
CA GLU A 23 7.68 8.33 -10.89
C GLU A 23 7.77 6.94 -10.27
N VAL A 24 8.89 6.24 -10.44
CA VAL A 24 9.11 4.90 -9.87
C VAL A 24 9.08 4.95 -8.34
N GLN A 25 9.72 5.95 -7.72
CA GLN A 25 9.69 6.12 -6.26
C GLN A 25 8.26 6.34 -5.74
N LEU A 26 7.48 7.19 -6.41
CA LEU A 26 6.07 7.39 -6.07
C LEU A 26 5.24 6.12 -6.27
N ALA A 27 5.46 5.39 -7.37
CA ALA A 27 4.75 4.16 -7.67
C ALA A 27 5.04 3.06 -6.65
N VAL A 28 6.29 2.91 -6.21
CA VAL A 28 6.68 1.97 -5.15
C VAL A 28 6.04 2.35 -3.82
N MET A 29 6.07 3.64 -3.45
CA MET A 29 5.43 4.12 -2.22
C MET A 29 3.91 3.87 -2.24
N LYS A 30 3.25 4.17 -3.37
CA LYS A 30 1.84 3.88 -3.57
C LYS A 30 1.56 2.38 -3.48
N LYS A 31 2.38 1.54 -4.11
CA LYS A 31 2.23 0.09 -4.07
C LYS A 31 2.37 -0.47 -2.65
N ALA A 32 3.31 0.05 -1.87
CA ALA A 32 3.48 -0.34 -0.47
C ALA A 32 2.25 0.05 0.36
N MET A 33 1.70 1.25 0.14
CA MET A 33 0.49 1.73 0.81
C MET A 33 -0.74 0.89 0.44
N ASP A 34 -0.91 0.58 -0.85
CA ASP A 34 -2.00 -0.28 -1.34
C ASP A 34 -1.89 -1.70 -0.73
N MET A 35 -0.68 -2.25 -0.60
CA MET A 35 -0.44 -3.53 0.06
C MET A 35 -0.78 -3.49 1.56
N GLN A 36 -0.40 -2.43 2.26
CA GLN A 36 -0.75 -2.25 3.67
C GLN A 36 -2.27 -2.16 3.84
N GLY A 37 -2.96 -1.40 2.99
CA GLY A 37 -4.42 -1.30 2.97
C GLY A 37 -5.10 -2.65 2.77
N ALA A 38 -4.65 -3.43 1.79
CA ALA A 38 -5.18 -4.77 1.53
C ALA A 38 -4.98 -5.72 2.73
N GLY A 39 -3.80 -5.68 3.38
CA GLY A 39 -3.54 -6.45 4.60
C GLY A 39 -4.47 -6.06 5.75
N THR A 40 -4.67 -4.75 5.98
CA THR A 40 -5.61 -4.28 7.00
C THR A 40 -7.06 -4.66 6.70
N LEU A 41 -7.48 -4.61 5.44
CA LEU A 41 -8.83 -5.02 5.04
C LEU A 41 -9.03 -6.53 5.25
N SER A 42 -8.03 -7.35 4.94
CA SER A 42 -8.07 -8.79 5.21
C SER A 42 -8.16 -9.09 6.70
N LEU A 43 -7.46 -8.32 7.54
CA LEU A 43 -7.57 -8.44 9.00
C LEU A 43 -8.97 -8.02 9.48
N LEU A 44 -9.50 -6.88 9.00
CA LEU A 44 -10.87 -6.45 9.32
C LEU A 44 -11.90 -7.52 8.91
N GLN A 45 -11.80 -8.06 7.70
CA GLN A 45 -12.68 -9.12 7.22
C GLN A 45 -12.58 -10.40 8.07
N SER A 46 -11.40 -10.70 8.62
CA SER A 46 -11.20 -11.85 9.51
C SER A 46 -11.89 -11.69 10.86
N VAL A 47 -12.09 -10.46 11.35
CA VAL A 47 -12.82 -10.19 12.62
C VAL A 47 -14.31 -9.91 12.44
N THR A 48 -14.78 -9.61 11.23
CA THR A 48 -16.22 -9.40 10.93
C THR A 48 -16.97 -10.67 10.52
N GLY A 49 -16.29 -11.82 10.44
CA GLY A 49 -16.99 -13.10 10.28
C GLY A 49 -17.81 -13.44 11.52
N ASP A 50 -18.86 -14.26 11.36
CA ASP A 50 -19.72 -14.75 12.45
C ASP A 50 -18.85 -15.42 13.53
N LEU A 51 -18.47 -14.64 14.55
CA LEU A 51 -17.59 -15.09 15.62
C LEU A 51 -18.44 -15.99 16.53
N PRO A 52 -18.20 -17.32 16.56
CA PRO A 52 -19.03 -18.20 17.36
C PRO A 52 -18.91 -17.82 18.83
N LEU A 53 -20.07 -17.59 19.47
CA LEU A 53 -20.19 -17.41 20.92
C LEU A 53 -19.38 -18.50 21.63
N ALA A 54 -18.55 -18.12 22.60
CA ALA A 54 -17.77 -19.08 23.38
C ALA A 54 -18.70 -20.12 24.03
N THR A 55 -18.64 -21.37 23.56
CA THR A 55 -19.52 -22.47 24.01
C THR A 55 -19.10 -23.09 25.34
N THR A 56 -17.99 -22.63 25.93
CA THR A 56 -17.41 -23.18 27.16
C THR A 56 -17.05 -22.05 28.13
N GLY A 57 -17.68 -22.08 29.31
CA GLY A 57 -17.49 -21.11 30.39
C GLY A 57 -18.70 -21.08 31.33
N ASN A 58 -18.50 -20.66 32.58
CA ASN A 58 -19.59 -20.52 33.55
C ASN A 58 -20.70 -19.61 32.97
N VAL A 59 -21.95 -20.11 32.98
CA VAL A 59 -23.16 -19.37 32.57
C VAL A 59 -23.21 -18.01 33.27
N GLY A 60 -22.74 -16.95 32.61
CA GLY A 60 -22.58 -15.62 33.19
C GLY A 60 -21.47 -14.75 32.59
N THR A 61 -20.49 -15.33 31.89
CA THR A 61 -19.39 -14.57 31.23
C THR A 61 -19.28 -14.81 29.72
N GLN A 62 -20.39 -15.19 29.06
CA GLN A 62 -20.43 -15.33 27.60
C GLN A 62 -20.46 -13.93 26.95
N LEU A 63 -19.31 -13.26 26.89
CA LEU A 63 -19.13 -12.07 26.08
C LEU A 63 -18.74 -12.50 24.66
N ASN A 64 -19.64 -12.30 23.71
CA ASN A 64 -19.29 -12.22 22.29
C ASN A 64 -19.30 -10.74 21.91
N LEU A 65 -18.12 -10.14 21.90
CA LEU A 65 -17.85 -8.85 21.29
C LEU A 65 -17.42 -9.22 19.84
N LEU A 66 -18.00 -8.70 18.76
CA LEU A 66 -18.23 -7.28 18.43
C LEU A 66 -19.67 -6.99 17.97
N ALA A 67 -20.16 -5.79 18.28
CA ALA A 67 -21.36 -5.16 17.70
C ALA A 67 -20.99 -4.30 16.47
#